data_AF-A0AA40CHY5-F1
#
_entry.id   AF-A0AA40CHY5-F1
#
_cell.length_a   1.000
_cell.length_b   1.000
_cell.length_c   1.000
_cell.angle_alpha   90.00
_cell.angle_beta   90.00
_cell.angle_gamma   90.00
#
_symmetry.space_group_name_H-M   'P 1'
#
loop_
_entity.id
_entity.type
_entity.pdbx_description
1 polymer ?
#
loop_
_entity_poly.entity_id
_entity_poly.type
_entity_poly.pdbx_seq_one_letter_code
_entity_poly.pdbx_strand_id
1 'polypeptide(L)'
;MPDATTNTVYYDYYSILTATGVPGLIFWFLFIKLPAPVRAPDCPRYSEGDMEKTIEEFGDKTIGPTYTVRDLWDLRVKASMAPLEEGMLKKWSHGRVVLVGDSINKVTINAGLGGNTAYEGIVCFTNGLVELLARSPTPSLSELTAVFQEFEETHRQRADTVTWLSGLITRYESQDTWYLKLVSRWVSPWLSDALKTDAYVSFFGKAPHFNWLPKPKPGVVVDARL
;
A
#
# COMPACT_ATOMS: atom_id res chain seq x y z
N MET A 1 3.38 -16.03 17.70
CA MET A 1 2.26 -15.83 16.76
C MET A 1 2.34 -16.96 15.73
N PRO A 2 1.24 -17.64 15.35
CA PRO A 2 1.30 -18.73 14.37
C PRO A 2 1.82 -18.26 13.02
N ASP A 3 2.45 -19.14 12.24
CA ASP A 3 2.90 -18.82 10.89
C ASP A 3 1.71 -18.52 9.96
N ALA A 4 1.95 -17.72 8.91
CA ALA A 4 0.95 -17.29 7.92
C ALA A 4 -0.28 -16.58 8.52
N THR A 5 -0.08 -15.84 9.61
CA THR A 5 -1.15 -15.01 10.21
C THR A 5 -0.84 -13.54 10.11
N THR A 6 -1.90 -12.74 10.03
CA THR A 6 -1.85 -11.31 10.26
C THR A 6 -2.74 -10.97 11.45
N ASN A 7 -2.32 -9.99 12.25
CA ASN A 7 -3.10 -9.48 13.36
C ASN A 7 -2.96 -7.96 13.40
N THR A 8 -4.09 -7.28 13.35
CA THR A 8 -4.17 -5.82 13.44
C THR A 8 -4.99 -5.43 14.64
N VAL A 9 -4.43 -4.60 15.51
CA VAL A 9 -5.13 -4.02 16.66
C VAL A 9 -5.29 -2.53 16.47
N TYR A 10 -6.49 -2.04 16.82
CA TYR A 10 -6.88 -0.65 16.66
C TYR A 10 -6.98 0.05 18.00
N TYR A 11 -6.35 1.21 18.09
CA TYR A 11 -6.44 2.11 19.23
C TYR A 11 -6.82 3.51 18.78
N ASP A 12 -7.12 4.38 19.75
CA ASP A 12 -7.43 5.77 19.47
C ASP A 12 -6.16 6.49 18.97
N TYR A 13 -6.15 6.82 17.67
CA TYR A 13 -5.10 7.54 16.94
C TYR A 13 -3.83 6.75 16.59
N TYR A 14 -3.84 5.42 16.75
CA TYR A 14 -2.77 4.55 16.29
C TYR A 14 -3.27 3.13 16.04
N SER A 15 -2.55 2.37 15.22
CA SER A 15 -2.80 0.95 14.99
C SER A 15 -1.49 0.17 14.97
N ILE A 16 -1.58 -1.12 15.24
CA ILE A 16 -0.44 -2.02 15.18
C ILE A 16 -0.81 -3.19 14.28
N LEU A 17 0.01 -3.43 13.26
CA LEU A 17 -0.09 -4.58 12.37
C LEU A 17 1.08 -5.50 12.63
N THR A 18 0.80 -6.79 12.74
CA THR A 18 1.80 -7.87 12.79
C THR A 18 1.51 -8.91 11.72
N ALA A 19 2.55 -9.46 11.11
CA ALA A 19 2.44 -10.48 10.07
C ALA A 19 3.59 -11.49 10.18
N THR A 20 3.26 -12.78 10.07
CA THR A 20 4.19 -13.91 10.18
C THR A 20 4.32 -14.68 8.85
N GLY A 21 4.63 -13.95 7.78
CA GLY A 21 4.79 -14.56 6.44
C GLY A 21 6.11 -15.32 6.23
N VAL A 22 7.09 -15.12 7.11
CA VAL A 22 8.39 -15.82 7.05
C VAL A 22 8.59 -16.57 8.36
N PRO A 23 8.84 -17.90 8.33
CA PRO A 23 9.03 -18.69 9.54
C PRO A 23 10.09 -18.09 10.46
N GLY A 24 9.75 -17.91 11.73
CA GLY A 24 10.64 -17.35 12.75
C GLY A 24 10.77 -15.82 12.73
N LEU A 25 10.11 -15.10 11.83
CA LEU A 25 10.11 -13.65 11.78
C LEU A 25 8.71 -13.06 11.92
N ILE A 26 8.62 -11.98 12.69
CA ILE A 26 7.42 -11.15 12.80
C ILE A 26 7.72 -9.81 12.13
N PHE A 27 7.03 -9.53 11.04
CA PHE A 27 6.98 -8.17 10.49
C PHE A 27 5.95 -7.39 11.28
N TRP A 28 6.33 -6.21 11.76
CA TRP A 28 5.46 -5.39 12.59
C TRP A 28 5.53 -3.92 12.21
N PHE A 29 4.39 -3.25 12.34
CA PHE A 29 4.23 -1.84 12.03
C PHE A 29 3.42 -1.19 13.13
N LEU A 30 3.96 -0.12 13.72
CA LEU A 30 3.24 0.78 14.61
C LEU A 30 2.92 2.07 13.84
N PHE A 31 1.65 2.27 13.53
CA PHE A 31 1.15 3.43 12.82
C PHE A 31 0.65 4.46 13.81
N ILE A 32 1.28 5.63 13.87
CA ILE A 32 0.89 6.71 14.79
C ILE A 32 0.38 7.88 13.96
N LYS A 33 -0.83 8.35 14.28
CA LYS A 33 -1.40 9.53 13.65
C LYS A 33 -0.62 10.78 14.08
N LEU A 34 -0.21 11.58 13.09
CA LEU A 34 0.36 12.90 13.35
C LEU A 34 -0.71 13.90 13.84
N PRO A 35 -0.35 14.85 14.74
CA PRO A 35 -1.28 15.88 15.20
C PRO A 35 -1.83 16.76 14.05
N ALA A 36 -1.01 16.98 13.03
CA ALA A 36 -1.39 17.71 11.82
C ALA A 36 -0.70 17.10 10.58
N PRO A 37 -1.31 17.22 9.39
CA PRO A 37 -0.65 16.84 8.14
C PRO A 37 0.60 17.68 7.89
N VAL A 38 1.67 17.04 7.43
CA VAL A 38 2.90 17.69 6.99
C VAL A 38 2.97 17.66 5.46
N ARG A 39 3.54 18.70 4.85
CA ARG A 39 3.66 18.84 3.39
C ARG A 39 5.12 19.01 3.01
N ALA A 40 5.48 18.58 1.80
CA ALA A 40 6.80 18.87 1.24
C ALA A 40 7.03 20.40 1.16
N PRO A 41 8.24 20.88 1.48
CA PRO A 41 9.46 20.12 1.74
C PRO A 41 9.65 19.68 3.21
N ASP A 42 8.74 20.00 4.12
CA ASP A 42 8.92 19.88 5.58
C ASP A 42 8.71 18.46 6.14
N CYS A 43 8.86 17.43 5.31
CA CYS A 43 8.63 16.03 5.69
C CYS A 43 9.63 15.61 6.79
N PRO A 44 9.16 15.09 7.94
CA PRO A 44 10.04 14.81 9.07
C PRO A 44 10.99 13.65 8.74
N ARG A 45 12.19 13.71 9.31
CA ARG A 45 13.10 12.57 9.37
C ARG A 45 13.26 12.14 10.81
N TYR A 46 13.16 10.84 11.04
CA TYR A 46 13.22 10.27 12.37
C TYR A 46 14.60 9.67 12.60
N SER A 47 15.18 10.04 13.74
CA SER A 47 16.41 9.49 14.26
C SER A 47 16.15 8.21 15.07
N GLU A 48 17.22 7.53 15.47
CA GLU A 48 17.12 6.41 16.40
C GLU A 48 16.52 6.83 17.75
N GLY A 49 16.91 8.00 18.27
CA GLY A 49 16.34 8.54 19.50
C GLY A 49 14.84 8.85 19.41
N ASP A 50 14.31 9.16 18.22
CA ASP A 50 12.86 9.31 18.02
C ASP A 50 12.13 7.97 18.07
N MET A 51 12.77 6.90 17.57
CA MET A 51 12.23 5.54 17.71
C MET A 51 12.23 5.10 19.18
N GLU A 52 13.32 5.33 19.91
CA GLU A 52 13.41 4.98 21.34
C GLU A 52 12.30 5.67 22.15
N LYS A 53 12.10 6.98 21.96
CA LYS A 53 11.00 7.73 22.59
C LYS A 53 9.62 7.17 22.20
N THR A 54 9.45 6.80 20.94
CA THR A 54 8.20 6.18 20.48
C THR A 54 7.95 4.85 21.21
N ILE A 55 8.99 4.06 21.45
CA ILE A 55 8.86 2.78 22.17
C ILE A 55 8.71 3.01 23.68
N GLU A 56 9.26 4.08 24.25
CA GLU A 56 8.95 4.49 25.62
C GLU A 56 7.45 4.80 25.78
N GLU A 57 6.84 5.48 24.82
CA GLU A 57 5.43 5.87 24.87
C GLU A 57 4.46 4.72 24.53
N PHE A 58 4.78 3.93 23.50
CA PHE A 58 3.89 2.92 22.94
C PHE A 58 4.32 1.46 23.24
N GLY A 59 5.45 1.25 23.92
CA GLY A 59 6.01 -0.08 24.17
C GLY A 59 5.07 -1.01 24.92
N ASP A 60 4.32 -0.48 25.89
CA ASP A 60 3.44 -1.28 26.74
C ASP A 60 2.09 -1.60 26.07
N LYS A 61 1.86 -1.14 24.83
CA LYS A 61 0.62 -1.44 24.10
C LYS A 61 0.60 -2.91 23.69
N THR A 62 -0.49 -3.58 24.03
CA THR A 62 -0.68 -5.00 23.74
C THR A 62 -1.01 -5.21 22.27
N ILE A 63 -0.44 -6.26 21.69
CA ILE A 63 -0.72 -6.66 20.31
C ILE A 63 -1.52 -7.96 20.30
N GLY A 64 -1.17 -8.86 21.22
CA GLY A 64 -1.91 -10.08 21.47
C GLY A 64 -2.08 -10.32 22.97
N PRO A 65 -2.60 -11.50 23.37
CA PRO A 65 -2.91 -11.80 24.76
C PRO A 65 -1.69 -11.78 25.70
N THR A 66 -0.48 -11.99 25.17
CA THR A 66 0.72 -12.24 25.96
C THR A 66 1.94 -11.41 25.54
N TYR A 67 1.79 -10.48 24.58
CA TYR A 67 2.93 -9.71 24.08
C TYR A 67 2.54 -8.30 23.64
N THR A 68 3.55 -7.44 23.69
CA THR A 68 3.47 -5.99 23.52
C THR A 68 4.37 -5.51 22.39
N VAL A 69 4.30 -4.22 22.08
CA VAL A 69 5.25 -3.58 21.15
C VAL A 69 6.68 -3.67 21.68
N ARG A 70 6.90 -3.56 22.99
CA ARG A 70 8.21 -3.64 23.62
C ARG A 70 8.87 -5.00 23.41
N ASP A 71 8.10 -6.08 23.52
CA ASP A 71 8.61 -7.43 23.26
C ASP A 71 9.13 -7.57 21.81
N LEU A 72 8.41 -6.99 20.83
CA LEU A 72 8.84 -6.97 19.43
C LEU A 72 10.06 -6.08 19.20
N TRP A 73 10.15 -4.96 19.92
CA TRP A 73 11.29 -4.05 19.85
C TRP A 73 12.56 -4.68 20.44
N ASP A 74 12.47 -5.31 21.60
CA ASP A 74 13.63 -5.88 22.29
C ASP A 74 14.20 -7.10 21.53
N LEU A 75 13.34 -7.84 20.81
CA LEU A 75 13.72 -8.95 19.94
C LEU A 75 13.98 -8.56 18.48
N ARG A 76 13.93 -7.26 18.15
CA ARG A 76 13.99 -6.80 16.75
C ARG A 76 15.29 -7.21 16.06
N VAL A 77 15.19 -7.65 14.82
CA VAL A 77 16.34 -7.80 13.92
C VAL A 77 16.71 -6.46 13.30
N LYS A 78 15.69 -5.68 12.91
CA LYS A 78 15.84 -4.36 12.30
C LYS A 78 14.56 -3.55 12.54
N ALA A 79 14.72 -2.24 12.74
CA ALA A 79 13.61 -1.29 12.77
C ALA A 79 14.00 0.01 12.06
N SER A 80 12.99 0.73 11.59
CA SER A 80 13.12 2.07 11.02
C SER A 80 11.81 2.81 11.20
N MET A 81 11.89 4.12 11.32
CA MET A 81 10.72 5.00 11.39
C MET A 81 10.74 5.97 10.23
N ALA A 82 9.58 6.12 9.59
CA ALA A 82 9.40 6.97 8.42
C ALA A 82 8.02 7.61 8.45
N PRO A 83 7.87 8.83 7.90
CA PRO A 83 6.55 9.39 7.66
C PRO A 83 5.83 8.58 6.59
N LEU A 84 4.53 8.36 6.78
CA LEU A 84 3.67 7.82 5.73
C LEU A 84 3.19 8.95 4.83
N GLU A 85 3.59 8.88 3.57
CA GLU A 85 3.22 9.84 2.54
C GLU A 85 1.93 9.40 1.85
N GLU A 86 1.06 10.36 1.52
CA GLU A 86 -0.17 10.13 0.76
C GLU A 86 -0.32 11.26 -0.28
N GLY A 87 -0.49 10.91 -1.55
CA GLY A 87 -0.72 11.91 -2.60
C GLY A 87 -0.54 11.39 -4.02
N MET A 88 -1.02 12.18 -4.98
CA MET A 88 -0.98 11.89 -6.41
C MET A 88 -0.48 13.11 -7.17
N LEU A 89 0.48 12.93 -8.07
CA LEU A 89 0.91 13.99 -8.99
C LEU A 89 -0.13 14.24 -10.08
N LYS A 90 -0.31 15.52 -10.40
CA LYS A 90 -1.23 15.99 -11.45
C LYS A 90 -0.77 15.67 -12.87
N LYS A 91 0.55 15.51 -13.08
CA LYS A 91 1.15 15.25 -14.38
C LYS A 91 2.23 14.18 -14.23
N TRP A 92 2.23 13.17 -15.10
CA TRP A 92 3.14 12.03 -14.97
C TRP A 92 4.31 12.04 -15.95
N SER A 93 4.33 12.99 -16.89
CA SER A 93 5.39 13.06 -17.90
C SER A 93 5.76 14.48 -18.28
N HIS A 94 6.98 14.65 -18.76
CA HIS A 94 7.46 15.89 -19.38
C HIS A 94 8.59 15.58 -20.36
N GLY A 95 8.47 16.06 -21.59
CA GLY A 95 9.47 15.78 -22.63
C GLY A 95 9.57 14.29 -22.89
N ARG A 96 10.78 13.73 -22.77
CA ARG A 96 11.04 12.29 -22.91
C ARG A 96 11.10 11.54 -21.56
N VAL A 97 10.62 12.17 -20.48
CA VAL A 97 10.63 11.60 -19.13
C VAL A 97 9.20 11.25 -18.71
N VAL A 98 9.03 10.05 -18.16
CA VAL A 98 7.78 9.57 -17.57
C VAL A 98 8.06 9.03 -16.17
N LEU A 99 7.14 9.27 -15.25
CA LEU A 99 7.15 8.78 -13.88
C LEU A 99 6.35 7.48 -13.83
N VAL A 100 6.73 6.55 -12.95
CA VAL A 100 6.04 5.27 -12.73
C VAL A 100 6.10 4.90 -11.24
N GLY A 101 5.05 4.25 -10.73
CA GLY A 101 4.97 3.79 -9.34
C GLY A 101 5.02 4.92 -8.32
N ASP A 102 5.80 4.75 -7.25
CA ASP A 102 5.92 5.70 -6.15
C ASP A 102 6.32 7.15 -6.54
N SER A 103 6.87 7.34 -7.74
CA SER A 103 7.18 8.67 -8.27
C SER A 103 5.94 9.43 -8.77
N ILE A 104 4.85 8.72 -9.05
CA ILE A 104 3.54 9.25 -9.42
C ILE A 104 2.67 9.46 -8.19
N ASN A 105 2.57 8.43 -7.35
CA ASN A 105 1.66 8.40 -6.21
C ASN A 105 2.30 7.78 -4.99
N LYS A 106 2.04 8.40 -3.85
CA LYS A 106 2.37 7.87 -2.54
C LYS A 106 1.10 7.36 -1.90
N VAL A 107 1.13 6.13 -1.42
CA VAL A 107 0.01 5.48 -0.74
C VAL A 107 0.48 4.95 0.59
N THR A 108 -0.38 5.01 1.59
CA THR A 108 -0.12 4.39 2.88
C THR A 108 -0.12 2.86 2.75
N ILE A 109 0.65 2.18 3.61
CA ILE A 109 0.91 0.76 3.44
C ILE A 109 -0.19 -0.16 3.98
N ASN A 110 -1.14 0.36 4.77
CA ASN A 110 -2.14 -0.43 5.50
C ASN A 110 -2.97 -1.34 4.57
N ALA A 111 -3.30 -0.88 3.36
CA ALA A 111 -4.05 -1.67 2.39
C ALA A 111 -3.21 -2.75 1.67
N GLY A 112 -1.87 -2.64 1.70
CA GLY A 112 -0.98 -3.55 0.96
C GLY A 112 -1.06 -3.44 -0.57
N LEU A 113 -1.62 -2.35 -1.11
CA LEU A 113 -1.93 -2.22 -2.54
C LEU A 113 -0.89 -1.43 -3.36
N GLY A 114 0.02 -0.71 -2.72
CA GLY A 114 0.95 0.20 -3.41
C GLY A 114 1.85 -0.51 -4.44
N GLY A 115 2.55 -1.58 -4.02
CA GLY A 115 3.45 -2.32 -4.90
C GLY A 115 2.73 -2.95 -6.10
N ASN A 116 1.57 -3.58 -5.85
CA ASN A 116 0.75 -4.15 -6.93
C ASN A 116 0.29 -3.08 -7.91
N THR A 117 -0.14 -1.92 -7.42
CA THR A 117 -0.57 -0.80 -8.28
C THR A 117 0.59 -0.26 -9.12
N ALA A 118 1.80 -0.18 -8.55
CA ALA A 118 3.00 0.21 -9.30
C ALA A 118 3.30 -0.78 -10.44
N TYR A 119 3.19 -2.09 -10.20
CA TYR A 119 3.34 -3.10 -11.25
C TYR A 119 2.28 -2.97 -12.34
N GLU A 120 1.03 -2.76 -11.98
CA GLU A 120 -0.04 -2.55 -12.95
C GLU A 120 0.22 -1.30 -13.81
N GLY A 121 0.77 -0.24 -13.22
CA GLY A 121 1.21 0.94 -13.96
C GLY A 121 2.32 0.62 -14.96
N ILE A 122 3.30 -0.19 -14.57
CA ILE A 122 4.35 -0.69 -15.48
C ILE A 122 3.73 -1.45 -16.64
N VAL A 123 2.75 -2.32 -16.40
CA VAL A 123 2.05 -3.07 -17.45
C VAL A 123 1.34 -2.12 -18.42
N CYS A 124 0.55 -1.17 -17.91
CA CYS A 124 -0.15 -0.19 -18.75
C CYS A 124 0.83 0.62 -19.63
N PHE A 125 1.93 1.11 -19.04
CA PHE A 125 2.92 1.89 -19.76
C PHE A 125 3.65 1.08 -20.84
N THR A 126 4.13 -0.09 -20.47
CA THR A 126 4.93 -0.93 -21.38
C THR A 126 4.09 -1.50 -22.52
N ASN A 127 2.79 -1.74 -22.31
CA ASN A 127 1.83 -2.12 -23.36
C ASN A 127 1.91 -1.18 -24.57
N GLY A 128 1.82 0.14 -24.35
CA GLY A 128 1.95 1.12 -25.44
C GLY A 128 3.40 1.33 -25.91
N LEU A 129 4.38 1.28 -25.00
CA LEU A 129 5.78 1.53 -25.35
C LEU A 129 6.36 0.45 -26.28
N VAL A 130 6.10 -0.83 -26.00
CA VAL A 130 6.62 -1.94 -26.80
C VAL A 130 6.06 -1.88 -28.22
N GLU A 131 4.75 -1.62 -28.35
CA GLU A 131 4.11 -1.45 -29.65
C GLU A 131 4.72 -0.28 -30.43
N LEU A 132 4.97 0.85 -29.77
CA LEU A 132 5.60 2.01 -30.38
C LEU A 132 7.02 1.69 -30.87
N LEU A 133 7.84 1.02 -30.06
CA LEU A 133 9.22 0.71 -30.42
C LEU A 133 9.34 -0.33 -31.54
N ALA A 134 8.34 -1.22 -31.68
CA ALA A 134 8.30 -2.18 -32.78
C ALA A 134 8.12 -1.50 -34.15
N ARG A 135 7.35 -0.41 -34.22
CA ARG A 135 7.09 0.35 -35.46
C ARG A 135 8.07 1.51 -35.68
N SER A 136 8.59 2.09 -34.60
CA SER A 136 9.43 3.29 -34.60
C SER A 136 10.55 3.10 -33.58
N PRO A 137 11.71 2.51 -33.96
CA PRO A 137 12.82 2.29 -33.04
C PRO A 137 13.41 3.59 -32.46
N THR A 138 13.20 4.71 -33.14
CA THR A 138 13.57 6.06 -32.68
C THR A 138 12.35 6.97 -32.67
N PRO A 139 11.44 6.85 -31.68
CA PRO A 139 10.23 7.65 -31.65
C PRO A 139 10.52 9.14 -31.53
N SER A 140 9.71 9.91 -32.24
CA SER A 140 9.56 11.35 -32.06
C SER A 140 8.99 11.68 -30.68
N LEU A 141 9.09 12.95 -30.29
CA LEU A 141 8.55 13.42 -29.02
C LEU A 141 7.01 13.30 -28.96
N SER A 142 6.32 13.56 -30.07
CA SER A 142 4.86 13.46 -30.15
C SER A 142 4.38 12.02 -29.99
N GLU A 143 5.08 11.05 -30.59
CA GLU A 143 4.78 9.62 -30.43
C GLU A 143 4.93 9.16 -28.98
N LEU A 144 6.00 9.57 -28.29
CA LEU A 144 6.18 9.27 -26.86
C LEU A 144 5.11 9.95 -26.00
N THR A 145 4.79 11.20 -26.30
CA THR A 145 3.77 11.96 -25.56
C THR A 145 2.41 11.27 -25.65
N ALA A 146 2.04 10.73 -26.82
CA ALA A 146 0.81 9.97 -26.98
C ALA A 146 0.78 8.72 -26.09
N VAL A 147 1.85 7.93 -26.05
CA VAL A 147 1.95 6.75 -25.16
C VAL A 147 1.89 7.15 -23.69
N PHE A 148 2.54 8.24 -23.30
CA PHE A 148 2.48 8.72 -21.91
C PHE A 148 1.09 9.19 -21.51
N GLN A 149 0.35 9.83 -22.41
CA GLN A 149 -1.04 10.24 -22.19
C GLN A 149 -1.96 9.03 -22.05
N GLU A 150 -1.84 8.05 -22.94
CA GLU A 150 -2.62 6.82 -22.87
C GLU A 150 -2.37 6.02 -21.58
N PHE A 151 -1.09 5.91 -21.17
CA PHE A 151 -0.71 5.34 -19.88
C PHE A 151 -1.38 6.07 -18.72
N GLU A 152 -1.30 7.41 -18.73
CA GLU A 152 -1.88 8.24 -17.70
C GLU A 152 -3.40 8.03 -17.62
N GLU A 153 -4.12 8.16 -18.73
CA GLU A 153 -5.57 7.98 -18.81
C GLU A 153 -6.02 6.58 -18.36
N THR A 154 -5.29 5.54 -18.78
CA THR A 154 -5.64 4.15 -18.48
C THR A 154 -5.41 3.80 -17.01
N HIS A 155 -4.33 4.30 -16.40
CA HIS A 155 -3.94 3.90 -15.05
C HIS A 155 -4.41 4.88 -13.96
N ARG A 156 -4.73 6.14 -14.30
CA ARG A 156 -5.16 7.20 -13.37
C ARG A 156 -6.23 6.75 -12.40
N GLN A 157 -7.36 6.24 -12.93
CA GLN A 157 -8.50 5.87 -12.11
C GLN A 157 -8.14 4.79 -11.07
N ARG A 158 -7.32 3.82 -11.47
CA ARG A 158 -6.87 2.74 -10.58
C ARG A 158 -5.95 3.27 -9.49
N ALA A 159 -4.99 4.11 -9.87
CA ALA A 159 -4.06 4.72 -8.92
C ALA A 159 -4.76 5.68 -7.94
N ASP A 160 -5.75 6.46 -8.40
CA ASP A 160 -6.57 7.34 -7.54
C ASP A 160 -7.41 6.53 -6.55
N THR A 161 -8.06 5.46 -7.03
CA THR A 161 -8.86 4.56 -6.18
C THR A 161 -8.01 3.97 -5.07
N VAL A 162 -6.82 3.45 -5.40
CA VAL A 162 -5.91 2.85 -4.41
C VAL A 162 -5.38 3.89 -3.44
N THR A 163 -5.04 5.09 -3.92
CA THR A 163 -4.55 6.18 -3.07
C THR A 163 -5.59 6.58 -2.04
N TRP A 164 -6.83 6.83 -2.49
CA TRP A 164 -7.95 7.15 -1.61
C TRP A 164 -8.27 6.02 -0.63
N LEU A 165 -8.35 4.78 -1.11
CA LEU A 165 -8.70 3.63 -0.30
C LEU A 165 -7.64 3.36 0.78
N SER A 166 -6.37 3.45 0.43
CA SER A 166 -5.26 3.25 1.38
C SER A 166 -5.32 4.29 2.48
N GLY A 167 -5.51 5.56 2.14
CA GLY A 167 -5.67 6.63 3.11
C GLY A 167 -6.91 6.44 4.00
N LEU A 168 -8.03 5.96 3.44
CA LEU A 168 -9.24 5.67 4.22
C LEU A 168 -8.98 4.54 5.21
N ILE A 169 -8.33 3.46 4.77
CA ILE A 169 -7.98 2.31 5.63
C ILE A 169 -7.05 2.75 6.75
N THR A 170 -6.00 3.53 6.49
CA THR A 170 -5.11 4.03 7.54
C THR A 170 -5.88 4.81 8.61
N ARG A 171 -6.78 5.72 8.20
CA ARG A 171 -7.61 6.49 9.14
C ARG A 171 -8.61 5.62 9.89
N TYR A 172 -9.15 4.60 9.23
CA TYR A 172 -10.03 3.60 9.83
C TYR A 172 -9.29 2.79 10.90
N GLU A 173 -8.10 2.30 10.60
CA GLU A 173 -7.30 1.50 11.54
C GLU A 173 -6.82 2.33 12.71
N SER A 174 -6.41 3.58 12.49
CA SER A 174 -6.02 4.50 13.55
C SER A 174 -7.20 5.14 14.30
N GLN A 175 -8.44 4.74 14.01
CA GLN A 175 -9.66 5.27 14.66
C GLN A 175 -9.74 6.81 14.63
N ASP A 176 -9.34 7.42 13.50
CA ASP A 176 -9.10 8.86 13.36
C ASP A 176 -10.29 9.74 13.75
N THR A 177 -11.50 9.27 13.45
CA THR A 177 -12.76 9.96 13.76
C THR A 177 -13.71 9.03 14.52
N TRP A 178 -14.66 9.63 15.24
CA TRP A 178 -15.66 8.87 15.99
C TRP A 178 -16.48 7.92 15.10
N TYR A 179 -16.76 8.29 13.85
CA TYR A 179 -17.55 7.47 12.94
C TYR A 179 -16.72 6.32 12.35
N LEU A 180 -15.44 6.55 12.02
CA LEU A 180 -14.54 5.47 11.60
C LEU A 180 -14.34 4.47 12.75
N LYS A 181 -14.24 4.97 13.97
CA LYS A 181 -14.21 4.15 15.19
C LYS A 181 -15.48 3.32 15.38
N LEU A 182 -16.65 3.94 15.17
CA LEU A 182 -17.94 3.25 15.22
C LEU A 182 -18.01 2.12 14.18
N VAL A 183 -17.69 2.43 12.92
CA VAL A 183 -17.69 1.44 11.83
C VAL A 183 -16.71 0.31 12.12
N SER A 184 -15.50 0.63 12.56
CA SER A 184 -14.45 -0.34 12.82
C SER A 184 -14.80 -1.34 13.91
N ARG A 185 -15.31 -0.85 15.04
CA ARG A 185 -15.56 -1.67 16.22
C ARG A 185 -16.92 -2.38 16.21
N TRP A 186 -17.90 -1.80 15.51
CA TRP A 186 -19.30 -2.23 15.65
C TRP A 186 -19.97 -2.65 14.35
N VAL A 187 -19.43 -2.28 13.18
CA VAL A 187 -20.03 -2.64 11.88
C VAL A 187 -19.17 -3.68 11.16
N SER A 188 -17.87 -3.44 11.05
CA SER A 188 -16.93 -4.31 10.34
C SER A 188 -16.89 -5.77 10.84
N PRO A 189 -17.04 -6.08 12.14
CA PRO A 189 -17.13 -7.46 12.62
C PRO A 189 -18.35 -8.22 12.10
N TRP A 190 -19.40 -7.52 11.67
CA TRP A 190 -20.60 -8.13 11.08
C TRP A 190 -20.50 -8.30 9.57
N LEU A 191 -19.49 -7.71 8.93
CA LEU A 191 -19.21 -7.95 7.51
C LEU A 191 -18.48 -9.27 7.37
N SER A 192 -19.09 -10.23 6.65
CA SER A 192 -18.46 -11.52 6.41
C SER A 192 -17.14 -11.37 5.67
N ASP A 193 -16.20 -12.26 5.96
CA ASP A 193 -14.92 -12.29 5.26
C ASP A 193 -15.06 -12.67 3.79
N ALA A 194 -16.13 -13.41 3.43
CA ALA A 194 -16.47 -13.70 2.03
C ALA A 194 -16.76 -12.41 1.25
N LEU A 195 -17.59 -11.51 1.80
CA LEU A 195 -17.89 -10.21 1.18
C LEU A 195 -16.64 -9.35 0.98
N LYS A 196 -15.75 -9.30 1.98
CA LYS A 196 -14.47 -8.58 1.87
C LYS A 196 -13.59 -9.21 0.80
N THR A 197 -13.49 -10.54 0.80
CA THR A 197 -12.70 -11.30 -0.18
C THR A 197 -13.21 -11.09 -1.59
N ASP A 198 -14.52 -11.15 -1.82
CA ASP A 198 -15.13 -10.92 -3.13
C ASP A 198 -14.84 -9.51 -3.66
N ALA A 199 -14.86 -8.50 -2.79
CA ALA A 199 -14.49 -7.14 -3.16
C ALA A 199 -13.02 -7.06 -3.61
N TYR A 200 -12.10 -7.69 -2.87
CA TYR A 200 -10.68 -7.76 -3.24
C TYR A 200 -10.45 -8.53 -4.54
N VAL A 201 -11.06 -9.72 -4.69
CA VAL A 201 -10.95 -10.56 -5.88
C VAL A 201 -11.50 -9.83 -7.11
N SER A 202 -12.64 -9.15 -6.99
CA SER A 202 -13.22 -8.32 -8.06
C SER A 202 -12.30 -7.17 -8.45
N PHE A 203 -11.62 -6.55 -7.48
CA PHE A 203 -10.65 -5.49 -7.74
C PHE A 203 -9.38 -6.03 -8.43
N PHE A 204 -8.85 -7.16 -7.99
CA PHE A 204 -7.65 -7.81 -8.55
C PHE A 204 -7.91 -8.42 -9.93
N GLY A 205 -9.09 -8.97 -10.17
CA GLY A 205 -9.48 -9.55 -11.46
C GLY A 205 -9.51 -8.54 -12.61
N LYS A 206 -9.49 -7.23 -12.30
CA LYS A 206 -9.43 -6.13 -13.27
C LYS A 206 -8.00 -5.61 -13.52
N ALA A 207 -6.98 -6.26 -12.96
CA ALA A 207 -5.61 -5.86 -13.19
C ALA A 207 -5.22 -5.99 -14.68
N PRO A 208 -4.43 -5.05 -15.23
CA PRO A 208 -3.92 -5.13 -16.58
C PRO A 208 -2.96 -6.34 -16.75
N HIS A 209 -2.85 -6.83 -17.98
CA HIS A 209 -1.88 -7.85 -18.37
C HIS A 209 -1.06 -7.36 -19.57
N PHE A 210 0.12 -7.93 -19.73
CA PHE A 210 0.95 -7.65 -20.91
C PHE A 210 0.28 -8.20 -22.16
N ASN A 211 0.14 -7.36 -23.19
CA ASN A 211 -0.55 -7.74 -24.43
C ASN A 211 0.22 -8.76 -25.27
N TRP A 212 1.54 -8.86 -25.08
CA TRP A 212 2.43 -9.79 -25.79
C TRP A 212 2.73 -11.09 -25.02
N LEU A 213 2.19 -11.26 -23.81
CA LEU A 213 2.33 -12.51 -23.06
C LEU A 213 1.04 -13.33 -23.15
N PRO A 214 1.13 -14.67 -23.02
CA PRO A 214 -0.06 -15.50 -22.91
C PRO A 214 -0.95 -15.03 -21.76
N LYS A 215 -2.25 -14.92 -22.03
CA LYS A 215 -3.22 -14.56 -20.98
C LYS A 215 -3.20 -15.62 -19.87
N PRO A 216 -3.35 -15.22 -18.59
CA PRO A 216 -3.52 -16.17 -17.50
C PRO A 216 -4.70 -17.08 -17.80
N LYS A 217 -4.54 -18.40 -17.59
CA LYS A 217 -5.66 -19.33 -17.66
C LYS A 217 -6.67 -18.99 -16.55
N PRO A 218 -8.00 -19.09 -16.78
CA PRO A 218 -8.98 -18.98 -15.71
C PRO A 218 -8.65 -19.95 -14.57
N GLY A 219 -8.77 -19.46 -13.32
CA GLY A 219 -8.07 -19.95 -12.14
C GLY A 219 -7.93 -21.47 -11.97
N VAL A 220 -6.69 -21.93 -11.84
CA VAL A 220 -6.39 -23.02 -10.92
C VAL A 220 -6.47 -22.41 -9.54
N VAL A 221 -7.42 -22.87 -8.72
CA VAL A 221 -7.42 -22.59 -7.29
C VAL A 221 -6.12 -23.15 -6.75
N VAL A 222 -5.14 -22.30 -6.48
CA VAL A 222 -3.97 -22.71 -5.70
C VAL A 222 -4.50 -22.90 -4.29
N ASP A 223 -4.59 -24.16 -3.85
CA ASP A 223 -4.93 -24.49 -2.47
C ASP A 223 -3.92 -23.79 -1.56
N ALA A 224 -4.34 -22.71 -0.91
CA ALA A 224 -3.51 -21.89 -0.04
C ALA A 224 -3.32 -22.56 1.33
N ARG A 225 -3.04 -23.87 1.33
CA ARG A 225 -2.53 -24.62 2.47
C ARG A 225 -1.04 -24.82 2.27
N LEU A 226 -0.26 -23.85 2.73
CA LEU A 226 1.11 -24.04 3.18
C LEU A 226 1.20 -23.57 4.62
#